data_AF-A0A254QTK7-F1
#
_entry.id   AF-A0A254QTK7-F1
#
_cell.length_a   1.000
_cell.length_b   1.000
_cell.length_c   1.000
_cell.angle_alpha   90.00
_cell.angle_beta   90.00
_cell.angle_gamma   90.00
#
_symmetry.space_group_name_H-M   'P 1'
#
loop_
_entity.id
_entity.type
_entity.pdbx_description
1 polymer ?
#
loop_
_entity_poly.entity_id
_entity_poly.type
_entity_poly.pdbx_seq_one_letter_code
_entity_poly.pdbx_strand_id
1 'polypeptide(L)'
;MYPVIRPFAILLVLLWSSAATAASDRVALVIGMGAYRSIDPLENTLNDSSDMAETLSNIGFDVTLAQDATSAQLYQLLDDFAFQSETADLALIYYAGHGIEVQGENFLIPVDAKVSSNRDVQRQSVSLKQLLGAVERARKMRIVILDSCRDNPLGDLIQLDQSGNIQRSGQQSRGGGGLAAADPDRGTLVAFAAKDGQVALDGAGSNSPYARALMEKMVEPGLEISLMFRQVRDRVLEQTGNLQEPHTYGSLTGVPFYLAGPAEGESQIASSDAVDAWAAIKPDQEEQLLALADLGDTRSMLGLAYMRLNPNEGRFDPAEAVKFLERAAKSGSPEAQFELAKLYERGTGVARDEKRALELYRLAAEQDFADAINDLGFLHYQGGLGLPADPQRALSYFERAADLRHPQAQFNFAALIDDGLIASKGPDDAAKYLYAALRSGSSDVLNLLSERPNMFTPETRRALQRELKSYDFYTGAIDGDFGPGTQRSIRLAYGLSE
;
A
#
# COMPACT_ATOMS: atom_id res chain seq x y z
N MET A 1 28.19 52.44 -49.41
CA MET A 1 29.34 52.34 -48.50
C MET A 1 29.10 51.09 -47.65
N TYR A 2 29.86 50.01 -47.88
CA TYR A 2 29.68 48.73 -47.18
C TYR A 2 29.88 48.90 -45.67
N PRO A 3 29.21 48.06 -44.84
CA PRO A 3 30.03 47.10 -44.12
C PRO A 3 29.41 45.69 -43.93
N VAL A 4 30.29 44.71 -44.17
CA VAL A 4 30.61 43.54 -43.34
C VAL A 4 29.48 42.55 -42.99
N ILE A 5 29.41 41.50 -43.81
CA ILE A 5 28.88 40.18 -43.45
C ILE A 5 29.91 39.49 -42.54
N ARG A 6 29.50 39.07 -41.34
CA ARG A 6 30.19 38.05 -40.53
C ARG A 6 29.37 36.77 -40.57
N PRO A 7 29.94 35.59 -40.90
CA PRO A 7 29.20 34.34 -40.82
C PRO A 7 29.14 33.92 -39.34
N PHE A 8 27.95 33.81 -38.77
CA PHE A 8 27.77 33.06 -37.53
C PHE A 8 27.50 31.61 -37.93
N ALA A 9 28.39 30.72 -37.51
CA ALA A 9 28.25 29.29 -37.70
C ALA A 9 26.96 28.81 -37.03
N ILE A 10 26.09 28.16 -37.80
CA ILE A 10 24.96 27.38 -37.27
C ILE A 10 25.58 26.16 -36.60
N LEU A 11 25.75 26.22 -35.27
CA LEU A 11 26.00 25.04 -34.47
C LEU A 11 24.64 24.33 -34.33
N LEU A 12 24.45 23.27 -35.13
CA LEU A 12 23.30 22.39 -35.03
C LEU A 12 23.45 21.60 -33.71
N VAL A 13 22.93 22.14 -32.61
CA VAL A 13 22.77 21.37 -31.38
C VAL A 13 21.60 20.43 -31.62
N LEU A 14 21.92 19.17 -31.92
CA LEU A 14 20.99 18.06 -31.80
C LEU A 14 20.54 18.00 -30.34
N LEU A 15 19.39 18.61 -30.04
CA LEU A 15 18.66 18.37 -28.81
C LEU A 15 18.22 16.91 -28.84
N TRP A 16 19.00 16.05 -28.18
CA TRP A 16 18.50 14.77 -27.72
C TRP A 16 17.51 15.10 -26.62
N SER A 17 16.23 15.20 -26.96
CA SER A 17 15.16 15.10 -25.99
C SER A 17 15.17 13.65 -25.48
N SER A 18 15.94 13.40 -24.42
CA SER A 18 15.67 12.29 -23.52
C SER A 18 14.25 12.50 -23.03
N ALA A 19 13.32 11.69 -23.51
CA ALA A 19 12.00 11.62 -22.91
C ALA A 19 12.22 11.23 -21.45
N ALA A 20 11.98 12.17 -20.55
CA ALA A 20 11.99 11.91 -19.13
C ALA A 20 10.86 10.91 -18.84
N THR A 21 11.22 9.73 -18.39
CA THR A 21 10.29 8.75 -17.84
C THR A 21 9.94 9.18 -16.43
N ALA A 22 8.67 9.51 -16.19
CA ALA A 22 8.13 9.67 -14.85
C ALA A 22 8.44 8.43 -14.01
N ALA A 23 8.67 8.60 -12.69
CA ALA A 23 8.57 7.46 -11.79
C ALA A 23 7.16 6.90 -11.96
N SER A 24 7.04 5.59 -12.25
CA SER A 24 5.72 5.00 -12.47
C SER A 24 4.88 5.11 -11.21
N ASP A 25 3.64 5.58 -11.34
CA ASP A 25 2.66 5.58 -10.25
C ASP A 25 2.39 4.16 -9.73
N ARG A 26 2.76 3.13 -10.50
CA ARG A 26 2.54 1.72 -10.24
C ARG A 26 3.85 0.96 -10.39
N VAL A 27 4.36 0.41 -9.30
CA VAL A 27 5.59 -0.39 -9.28
C VAL A 27 5.29 -1.82 -8.86
N ALA A 28 5.96 -2.79 -9.48
CA ALA A 28 5.84 -4.19 -9.12
C ALA A 28 7.19 -4.89 -9.04
N LEU A 29 7.34 -5.74 -8.02
CA LEU A 29 8.43 -6.69 -7.90
C LEU A 29 7.86 -8.10 -8.06
N VAL A 30 8.25 -8.78 -9.14
CA VAL A 30 7.78 -10.13 -9.47
C VAL A 30 8.93 -11.09 -9.25
N ILE A 31 8.73 -12.03 -8.32
CA ILE A 31 9.74 -12.97 -7.87
C ILE A 31 9.30 -14.39 -8.22
N GLY A 32 10.11 -15.09 -9.02
CA GLY A 32 9.92 -16.51 -9.33
C GLY A 32 11.08 -17.35 -8.82
N MET A 33 10.79 -18.42 -8.10
CA MET A 33 11.79 -19.35 -7.57
C MET A 33 11.44 -20.78 -7.98
N GLY A 34 12.29 -21.41 -8.78
CA GLY A 34 12.05 -22.75 -9.31
C GLY A 34 13.28 -23.68 -9.27
N ALA A 35 14.49 -23.14 -9.47
CA ALA A 35 15.72 -23.92 -9.54
C ALA A 35 16.36 -24.17 -8.16
N TYR A 36 15.60 -24.77 -7.25
CA TYR A 36 16.05 -25.09 -5.89
C TYR A 36 17.21 -26.09 -5.87
N ARG A 37 18.22 -25.82 -5.02
CA ARG A 37 19.40 -26.69 -4.91
C ARG A 37 19.26 -27.81 -3.88
N SER A 38 18.42 -27.62 -2.86
CA SER A 38 18.31 -28.50 -1.69
C SER A 38 16.90 -29.01 -1.41
N ILE A 39 15.90 -28.51 -2.14
CA ILE A 39 14.49 -28.93 -2.05
C ILE A 39 13.96 -29.16 -3.46
N ASP A 40 12.78 -29.77 -3.58
CA ASP A 40 12.22 -30.15 -4.88
C ASP A 40 12.01 -28.92 -5.78
N PRO A 41 12.41 -28.99 -7.06
CA PRO A 41 12.20 -27.90 -8.00
C PRO A 41 10.71 -27.72 -8.32
N LEU A 42 10.33 -26.50 -8.67
CA LEU A 42 9.00 -26.16 -9.17
C LEU A 42 9.11 -25.78 -10.64
N GLU A 43 8.27 -26.38 -11.49
CA GLU A 43 8.40 -26.25 -12.94
C GLU A 43 7.69 -24.99 -13.46
N ASN A 44 6.53 -24.64 -12.88
CA ASN A 44 5.71 -23.55 -13.40
C ASN A 44 6.02 -22.18 -12.78
N THR A 45 6.68 -22.09 -11.64
CA THR A 45 6.94 -20.80 -10.95
C THR A 45 7.72 -19.79 -11.80
N LEU A 46 8.63 -20.26 -12.65
CA LEU A 46 9.36 -19.40 -13.58
C LEU A 46 8.45 -18.90 -14.72
N ASN A 47 7.52 -19.73 -15.21
CA ASN A 47 6.53 -19.30 -16.19
C ASN A 47 5.54 -18.31 -15.55
N ASP A 48 5.02 -18.65 -14.36
CA ASP A 48 4.09 -17.81 -13.60
C ASP A 48 4.68 -16.41 -13.38
N SER A 49 5.93 -16.33 -12.94
CA SER A 49 6.62 -15.04 -12.74
C SER A 49 6.87 -14.28 -14.04
N SER A 50 7.21 -14.96 -15.14
CA SER A 50 7.44 -14.30 -16.44
C SER A 50 6.14 -13.72 -16.99
N ASP A 51 5.08 -14.54 -17.04
CA ASP A 51 3.79 -14.15 -17.60
C ASP A 51 3.08 -13.12 -16.70
N MET A 52 3.25 -13.20 -15.37
CA MET A 52 2.77 -12.20 -14.43
C MET A 52 3.48 -10.85 -14.63
N ALA A 53 4.80 -10.86 -14.83
CA ALA A 53 5.56 -9.65 -15.12
C ALA A 53 5.08 -8.99 -16.42
N GLU A 54 4.90 -9.77 -17.48
CA GLU A 54 4.35 -9.27 -18.74
C GLU A 54 2.93 -8.70 -18.55
N THR A 55 2.07 -9.42 -17.83
CA THR A 55 0.69 -8.99 -17.54
C THR A 55 0.67 -7.65 -16.80
N LEU A 56 1.49 -7.49 -15.77
CA LEU A 56 1.61 -6.26 -14.99
C LEU A 56 2.16 -5.11 -15.83
N SER A 57 3.20 -5.35 -16.64
CA SER A 57 3.72 -4.34 -17.58
C SER A 57 2.66 -3.88 -18.57
N ASN A 58 1.84 -4.81 -19.10
CA ASN A 58 0.78 -4.50 -20.06
C ASN A 58 -0.34 -3.62 -19.47
N ILE A 59 -0.57 -3.68 -18.16
CA ILE A 59 -1.54 -2.82 -17.45
C ILE A 59 -0.88 -1.60 -16.78
N GLY A 60 0.37 -1.29 -17.14
CA GLY A 60 1.03 -0.02 -16.82
C GLY A 60 1.83 -0.01 -15.53
N PHE A 61 2.29 -1.17 -15.04
CA PHE A 61 3.29 -1.21 -13.96
C PHE A 61 4.72 -1.08 -14.51
N ASP A 62 5.58 -0.42 -13.74
CA ASP A 62 7.02 -0.57 -13.85
C ASP A 62 7.43 -1.82 -13.08
N VAL A 63 7.88 -2.84 -13.80
CA VAL A 63 8.06 -4.19 -13.28
C VAL A 63 9.54 -4.54 -13.18
N THR A 64 9.96 -4.90 -11.97
CA THR A 64 11.23 -5.59 -11.72
C THR A 64 10.97 -7.09 -11.61
N LEU A 65 11.45 -7.87 -12.59
CA LEU A 65 11.39 -9.34 -12.56
C LEU A 65 12.70 -9.91 -11.99
N ALA A 66 12.58 -10.78 -10.99
CA ALA A 66 13.68 -11.51 -10.39
C ALA A 66 13.39 -13.02 -10.38
N GLN A 67 14.21 -13.80 -11.07
CA GLN A 67 14.09 -15.26 -11.14
C GLN A 67 15.29 -15.93 -10.50
N ASP A 68 15.04 -16.95 -9.68
CA ASP A 68 16.05 -17.75 -8.97
C ASP A 68 17.09 -16.89 -8.23
N ALA A 69 16.64 -15.78 -7.65
CA ALA A 69 17.49 -14.87 -6.90
C ALA A 69 18.02 -15.53 -5.63
N THR A 70 19.31 -15.32 -5.35
CA THR A 70 19.93 -15.74 -4.08
C THR A 70 19.37 -14.95 -2.90
N SER A 71 19.51 -15.45 -1.67
CA SER A 71 19.11 -14.71 -0.46
C SER A 71 19.69 -13.28 -0.42
N ALA A 72 20.96 -13.11 -0.79
CA ALA A 72 21.61 -11.79 -0.78
C ALA A 72 21.02 -10.83 -1.83
N GLN A 73 20.73 -11.34 -3.03
CA GLN A 73 20.07 -10.55 -4.08
C GLN A 73 18.64 -10.19 -3.67
N LEU A 74 17.91 -11.11 -3.05
CA LEU A 74 16.53 -10.87 -2.63
C LEU A 74 16.44 -9.78 -1.56
N TYR A 75 17.38 -9.74 -0.60
CA TYR A 75 17.46 -8.64 0.36
C TYR A 75 17.71 -7.28 -0.32
N GLN A 76 18.68 -7.22 -1.24
CA GLN A 76 18.95 -5.98 -1.98
C GLN A 76 17.75 -5.54 -2.82
N LEU A 77 17.07 -6.48 -3.50
CA LEU A 77 15.88 -6.20 -4.29
C LEU A 77 14.75 -5.63 -3.45
N LEU A 78 14.53 -6.15 -2.23
CA LEU A 78 13.51 -5.63 -1.33
C LEU A 78 13.88 -4.24 -0.80
N ASP A 79 15.14 -3.98 -0.50
CA ASP A 79 15.60 -2.65 -0.08
C ASP A 79 15.44 -1.61 -1.21
N ASP A 80 15.84 -1.98 -2.43
CA ASP A 80 15.69 -1.13 -3.62
C ASP A 80 14.21 -0.87 -3.92
N PHE A 81 13.38 -1.91 -3.86
CA PHE A 81 11.93 -1.81 -4.08
C PHE A 81 11.24 -0.99 -2.98
N ALA A 82 11.68 -1.11 -1.72
CA ALA A 82 11.17 -0.31 -0.61
C ALA A 82 11.36 1.18 -0.89
N PHE A 83 12.54 1.58 -1.36
CA PHE A 83 12.84 2.97 -1.71
C PHE A 83 12.01 3.46 -2.90
N GLN A 84 11.84 2.63 -3.94
CA GLN A 84 10.99 2.96 -5.10
C GLN A 84 9.52 3.10 -4.71
N SER A 85 9.03 2.24 -3.80
CA SER A 85 7.63 2.21 -3.38
C SER A 85 7.18 3.51 -2.70
N GLU A 86 8.09 4.26 -2.07
CA GLU A 86 7.72 5.44 -1.27
C GLU A 86 7.02 6.53 -2.10
N THR A 87 7.31 6.60 -3.39
CA THR A 87 6.68 7.56 -4.33
C THR A 87 5.60 6.96 -5.20
N ALA A 88 5.44 5.64 -5.19
CA ALA A 88 4.41 4.97 -5.97
C ALA A 88 3.05 5.13 -5.30
N ASP A 89 2.01 5.33 -6.11
CA ASP A 89 0.63 5.20 -5.65
C ASP A 89 0.31 3.74 -5.30
N LEU A 90 0.85 2.82 -6.08
CA LEU A 90 0.63 1.39 -5.94
C LEU A 90 1.95 0.63 -5.96
N ALA A 91 2.19 -0.18 -4.93
CA ALA A 91 3.28 -1.14 -4.90
C ALA A 91 2.73 -2.57 -4.78
N LEU A 92 3.20 -3.44 -5.68
CA LEU A 92 2.79 -4.85 -5.72
C LEU A 92 4.02 -5.76 -5.67
N ILE A 93 4.03 -6.74 -4.75
CA ILE A 93 4.97 -7.85 -4.79
C ILE A 93 4.21 -9.11 -5.16
N TYR A 94 4.66 -9.80 -6.20
CA TYR A 94 4.21 -11.16 -6.53
C TYR A 94 5.35 -12.12 -6.25
N TYR A 95 5.08 -13.18 -5.50
CA TYR A 95 6.05 -14.25 -5.24
C TYR A 95 5.46 -15.60 -5.65
N ALA A 96 6.17 -16.33 -6.50
CA ALA A 96 5.90 -17.73 -6.82
C ALA A 96 7.10 -18.60 -6.41
N GLY A 97 6.88 -19.61 -5.57
CA GLY A 97 7.96 -20.45 -5.02
C GLY A 97 7.56 -21.23 -3.76
N HIS A 98 8.53 -21.81 -3.07
CA HIS A 98 8.29 -22.50 -1.79
C HIS A 98 8.12 -21.52 -0.63
N GLY A 99 7.05 -21.70 0.14
CA GLY A 99 6.76 -20.95 1.35
C GLY A 99 6.54 -21.88 2.55
N ILE A 100 6.93 -21.44 3.74
CA ILE A 100 6.77 -22.21 4.99
C ILE A 100 6.50 -21.30 6.19
N GLU A 101 5.60 -21.72 7.09
CA GLU A 101 5.38 -21.10 8.38
C GLU A 101 6.31 -21.71 9.44
N VAL A 102 6.98 -20.83 10.17
CA VAL A 102 7.73 -21.20 11.36
C VAL A 102 7.29 -20.30 12.50
N GLN A 103 6.65 -20.89 13.53
CA GLN A 103 6.21 -20.18 14.74
C GLN A 103 5.23 -19.02 14.46
N GLY A 104 4.28 -19.22 13.55
CA GLY A 104 3.30 -18.19 13.18
C GLY A 104 3.83 -17.11 12.23
N GLU A 105 5.05 -17.27 11.70
CA GLU A 105 5.61 -16.35 10.71
C GLU A 105 5.88 -17.05 9.38
N ASN A 106 5.49 -16.39 8.29
CA ASN A 106 5.62 -16.86 6.92
C ASN A 106 7.00 -16.54 6.36
N PHE A 107 7.68 -17.56 5.83
CA PHE A 107 8.97 -17.45 5.17
C PHE A 107 8.88 -17.95 3.74
N LEU A 108 9.58 -17.24 2.85
CA LEU A 108 9.71 -17.51 1.43
C LEU A 108 11.14 -17.95 1.17
N ILE A 109 11.31 -19.12 0.55
CA ILE A 109 12.60 -19.80 0.49
C ILE A 109 13.33 -19.40 -0.81
N PRO A 110 14.52 -18.78 -0.72
CA PRO A 110 15.39 -18.54 -1.87
C PRO A 110 16.01 -19.83 -2.40
N VAL A 111 16.40 -19.85 -3.68
CA VAL A 111 16.92 -21.06 -4.35
C VAL A 111 18.23 -21.60 -3.78
N ASP A 112 19.03 -20.75 -3.13
CA ASP A 112 20.31 -21.10 -2.52
C ASP A 112 20.21 -21.40 -1.02
N ALA A 113 19.03 -21.25 -0.42
CA ALA A 113 18.81 -21.51 0.98
C ALA A 113 18.89 -23.02 1.28
N LYS A 114 19.82 -23.39 2.16
CA LYS A 114 19.99 -24.76 2.63
C LYS A 114 19.13 -24.98 3.86
N VAL A 115 17.85 -25.20 3.62
CA VAL A 115 16.86 -25.41 4.67
C VAL A 115 16.85 -26.88 5.08
N SER A 116 17.31 -27.17 6.29
CA SER A 116 17.24 -28.52 6.89
C SER A 116 16.55 -28.54 8.25
N SER A 117 16.24 -27.37 8.80
CA SER A 117 15.60 -27.16 10.09
C SER A 117 14.84 -25.83 10.10
N ASN A 118 13.93 -25.66 11.06
CA ASN A 118 13.24 -24.38 11.30
C ASN A 118 14.22 -23.22 11.54
N ARG A 119 15.37 -23.51 12.17
CA ARG A 119 16.42 -22.51 12.42
C ARG A 119 17.10 -22.07 11.12
N ASP A 120 17.25 -22.97 10.16
CA ASP A 120 17.82 -22.65 8.85
C ASP A 120 16.85 -21.79 8.04
N VAL A 121 15.55 -22.13 8.06
CA VAL A 121 14.49 -21.33 7.45
C VAL A 121 14.56 -19.89 7.94
N GLN A 122 14.53 -19.67 9.26
CA GLN A 122 14.57 -18.33 9.85
C GLN A 122 15.85 -17.54 9.52
N ARG A 123 16.96 -18.22 9.20
CA ARG A 123 18.26 -17.58 8.93
C ARG A 123 18.53 -17.31 7.46
N GLN A 124 17.97 -18.12 6.58
CA GLN A 124 18.33 -18.15 5.16
C GLN A 124 17.17 -17.77 4.24
N SER A 125 15.97 -17.58 4.79
CA SER A 125 14.74 -17.23 4.07
C SER A 125 14.32 -15.79 4.35
N VAL A 126 13.44 -15.26 3.51
CA VAL A 126 12.86 -13.93 3.68
C VAL A 126 11.47 -14.05 4.28
N SER A 127 11.12 -13.22 5.25
CA SER A 127 9.79 -13.30 5.87
C SER A 127 8.76 -12.40 5.19
N LEU A 128 7.47 -12.74 5.33
CA LEU A 128 6.37 -11.91 4.85
C LEU A 128 6.43 -10.50 5.45
N LYS A 129 6.91 -10.33 6.68
CA LYS A 129 7.09 -8.99 7.28
C LYS A 129 8.07 -8.14 6.48
N GLN A 130 9.10 -8.75 5.91
CA GLN A 130 10.08 -8.03 5.07
C GLN A 130 9.44 -7.60 3.74
N LEU A 131 8.61 -8.45 3.13
CA LEU A 131 7.84 -8.07 1.94
C LEU A 131 6.85 -6.94 2.25
N LEU A 132 6.14 -7.03 3.38
CA LEU A 132 5.22 -6.00 3.83
C LEU A 132 5.95 -4.66 4.07
N GLY A 133 7.13 -4.69 4.70
CA GLY A 133 7.98 -3.50 4.87
C GLY A 133 8.42 -2.88 3.55
N ALA A 134 8.64 -3.69 2.50
CA ALA A 134 9.02 -3.20 1.19
C ALA A 134 7.87 -2.53 0.41
N VAL A 135 6.61 -2.79 0.75
CA VAL A 135 5.45 -2.08 0.17
C VAL A 135 4.88 -1.01 1.09
N GLU A 136 5.22 -1.04 2.39
CA GLU A 136 4.64 -0.22 3.47
C GLU A 136 4.59 1.27 3.13
N ARG A 137 5.55 1.76 2.34
CA ARG A 137 5.68 3.17 2.06
C ARG A 137 4.90 3.69 0.85
N ALA A 138 4.26 2.83 0.06
CA ALA A 138 3.39 3.25 -1.03
C ALA A 138 2.21 4.10 -0.54
N ARG A 139 1.78 5.03 -1.40
CA ARG A 139 0.88 6.14 -1.04
C ARG A 139 -0.57 5.72 -0.91
N LYS A 140 -1.07 4.88 -1.82
CA LYS A 140 -2.50 4.53 -1.89
C LYS A 140 -2.74 3.05 -1.62
N MET A 141 -1.96 2.17 -2.23
CA MET A 141 -2.24 0.74 -2.25
C MET A 141 -0.98 -0.11 -2.17
N ARG A 142 -1.06 -1.16 -1.35
CA ARG A 142 0.04 -2.08 -1.05
C ARG A 142 -0.46 -3.50 -1.22
N ILE A 143 0.16 -4.27 -2.09
CA ILE A 143 -0.31 -5.61 -2.42
C ILE A 143 0.88 -6.58 -2.31
N VAL A 144 0.69 -7.66 -1.56
CA VAL A 144 1.60 -8.80 -1.56
C VAL A 144 0.82 -10.03 -1.96
N ILE A 145 1.22 -10.68 -3.05
CA ILE A 145 0.57 -11.88 -3.58
C ILE A 145 1.56 -13.04 -3.44
N LEU A 146 1.16 -14.06 -2.69
CA LEU A 146 1.95 -15.26 -2.44
C LEU A 146 1.31 -16.44 -3.18
N ASP A 147 1.87 -16.76 -4.33
CA ASP A 147 1.64 -18.01 -5.05
C ASP A 147 2.65 -19.08 -4.61
N SER A 148 2.65 -19.33 -3.31
CA SER A 148 3.57 -20.30 -2.70
C SER A 148 2.89 -21.60 -2.35
N CYS A 149 3.53 -22.71 -2.68
CA CYS A 149 3.13 -24.03 -2.21
C CYS A 149 3.23 -24.10 -0.68
N ARG A 150 2.19 -24.65 -0.04
CA ARG A 150 2.13 -24.90 1.41
C ARG A 150 2.66 -26.28 1.81
N ASP A 151 3.33 -26.98 0.90
CA ASP A 151 3.95 -28.25 1.24
C ASP A 151 5.25 -27.97 1.98
N ASN A 152 5.34 -28.39 3.23
CA ASN A 152 6.56 -28.29 4.02
C ASN A 152 7.70 -29.02 3.28
N PRO A 153 8.65 -28.32 2.65
CA PRO A 153 9.70 -28.95 1.86
C PRO A 153 10.69 -29.72 2.76
N LEU A 154 10.57 -29.57 4.08
CA LEU A 154 11.34 -30.30 5.09
C LEU A 154 10.70 -31.66 5.45
N GLY A 155 9.47 -31.96 5.01
CA GLY A 155 8.79 -33.23 5.30
C GLY A 155 8.83 -33.65 6.79
N ASP A 156 9.14 -34.93 7.03
CA ASP A 156 9.31 -35.55 8.35
C ASP A 156 10.64 -35.17 9.07
N LEU A 157 11.53 -34.37 8.45
CA LEU A 157 12.87 -34.09 9.02
C LEU A 157 12.81 -33.31 10.34
N ILE A 158 11.72 -32.58 10.60
CA ILE A 158 11.49 -31.86 11.87
C ILE A 158 11.14 -32.82 13.02
N GLN A 159 10.58 -34.01 12.75
CA GLN A 159 10.28 -34.98 13.80
C GLN A 159 11.53 -35.59 14.44
N LEU A 160 12.68 -35.58 13.75
CA LEU A 160 13.92 -36.18 14.24
C LEU A 160 14.64 -35.29 15.27
N ASP A 161 14.51 -33.96 15.21
CA ASP A 161 15.12 -33.04 16.18
C ASP A 161 14.34 -32.95 17.52
N GLN A 162 13.10 -33.45 17.54
CA GLN A 162 12.32 -33.60 18.80
C GLN A 162 12.60 -34.90 19.56
N SER A 163 13.59 -35.69 19.13
CA SER A 163 14.04 -36.91 19.84
C SER A 163 14.87 -36.63 21.10
N GLY A 164 14.77 -35.43 21.66
CA GLY A 164 15.31 -35.02 22.95
C GLY A 164 14.29 -35.17 24.08
N ASN A 165 13.84 -36.40 24.33
CA ASN A 165 13.35 -36.88 25.63
C ASN A 165 12.21 -36.08 26.32
N ILE A 166 10.95 -36.21 25.88
CA ILE A 166 9.77 -35.95 26.74
C ILE A 166 8.65 -36.97 26.49
N GLN A 167 8.01 -37.36 27.60
CA GLN A 167 6.96 -38.36 27.77
C GLN A 167 5.75 -38.21 26.84
N ARG A 168 5.23 -39.37 26.43
CA ARG A 168 3.93 -39.56 25.78
C ARG A 168 2.80 -38.89 26.56
N SER A 169 2.21 -37.84 26.00
CA SER A 169 0.81 -37.49 26.20
C SER A 169 0.13 -37.40 24.83
N GLY A 170 -1.02 -38.04 24.71
CA GLY A 170 -1.74 -38.25 23.46
C GLY A 170 -2.47 -37.01 22.96
N GLN A 171 -1.73 -36.06 22.39
CA GLN A 171 -2.27 -35.14 21.39
C GLN A 171 -1.36 -35.25 20.16
N GLN A 172 -1.91 -35.82 19.09
CA GLN A 172 -1.35 -35.68 17.75
C GLN A 172 -1.24 -34.18 17.47
N SER A 173 -0.04 -33.62 17.60
CA SER A 173 0.27 -32.34 17.01
C SER A 173 0.19 -32.54 15.50
N ARG A 174 -0.92 -32.12 14.90
CA ARG A 174 -1.03 -32.00 13.45
C ARG A 174 0.00 -30.97 13.03
N GLY A 175 1.15 -31.44 12.57
CA GLY A 175 2.14 -30.62 11.89
C GLY A 175 1.54 -30.10 10.59
N GLY A 176 0.89 -28.94 10.65
CA GLY A 176 0.47 -28.17 9.48
C GLY A 176 1.60 -27.22 9.09
N GLY A 177 2.51 -27.66 8.24
CA GLY A 177 3.58 -26.81 7.73
C GLY A 177 3.13 -26.01 6.51
N GLY A 178 2.18 -25.09 6.70
CA GLY A 178 1.65 -24.17 5.66
C GLY A 178 2.12 -22.73 5.86
N LEU A 179 1.40 -21.71 5.36
CA LEU A 179 1.61 -20.29 5.72
C LEU A 179 0.55 -19.82 6.75
N ALA A 180 0.94 -19.10 7.79
CA ALA A 180 0.06 -18.44 8.76
C ALA A 180 -0.82 -17.38 8.10
N ALA A 181 -1.98 -17.13 8.70
CA ALA A 181 -2.81 -15.96 8.38
C ALA A 181 -1.99 -14.66 8.53
N ALA A 182 -2.14 -13.73 7.57
CA ALA A 182 -1.51 -12.42 7.63
C ALA A 182 -2.39 -11.42 8.41
N ASP A 183 -1.74 -10.53 9.15
CA ASP A 183 -2.38 -9.40 9.84
C ASP A 183 -1.67 -8.09 9.40
N PRO A 184 -1.89 -7.64 8.15
CA PRO A 184 -1.16 -6.50 7.61
C PRO A 184 -1.80 -5.17 8.03
N ASP A 185 -0.99 -4.10 8.02
CA ASP A 185 -1.47 -2.74 8.29
C ASP A 185 -2.54 -2.28 7.30
N ARG A 186 -3.29 -1.24 7.66
CA ARG A 186 -4.33 -0.67 6.80
C ARG A 186 -3.82 -0.22 5.45
N GLY A 187 -4.66 -0.38 4.42
CA GLY A 187 -4.30 -0.09 3.03
C GLY A 187 -3.38 -1.15 2.40
N THR A 188 -3.19 -2.28 3.08
CA THR A 188 -2.39 -3.40 2.61
C THR A 188 -3.25 -4.64 2.43
N LEU A 189 -3.09 -5.28 1.28
CA LEU A 189 -3.75 -6.53 0.93
C LEU A 189 -2.70 -7.63 0.77
N VAL A 190 -2.92 -8.76 1.44
CA VAL A 190 -2.12 -9.97 1.26
C VAL A 190 -3.00 -11.06 0.66
N ALA A 191 -2.69 -11.51 -0.55
CA ALA A 191 -3.40 -12.57 -1.23
C ALA A 191 -2.57 -13.86 -1.23
N PHE A 192 -3.19 -14.97 -0.83
CA PHE A 192 -2.59 -16.30 -0.85
C PHE A 192 -3.29 -17.16 -1.89
N ALA A 193 -2.51 -17.91 -2.65
CA ALA A 193 -3.03 -18.87 -3.64
C ALA A 193 -3.88 -19.99 -3.03
N ALA A 194 -3.69 -20.29 -1.74
CA ALA A 194 -4.50 -21.26 -1.00
C ALA A 194 -4.72 -20.80 0.45
N LYS A 195 -5.90 -21.07 1.01
CA LYS A 195 -6.28 -20.81 2.41
C LYS A 195 -5.55 -21.73 3.40
N ASP A 196 -5.72 -21.43 4.69
CA ASP A 196 -5.18 -22.27 5.76
C ASP A 196 -5.56 -23.75 5.63
N GLY A 197 -4.55 -24.62 5.69
CA GLY A 197 -4.70 -26.07 5.59
C GLY A 197 -4.85 -26.66 4.17
N GLN A 198 -4.68 -25.88 3.09
CA GLN A 198 -4.71 -26.37 1.71
C GLN A 198 -3.40 -26.10 0.94
N VAL A 199 -3.04 -26.98 0.01
CA VAL A 199 -1.84 -26.84 -0.83
C VAL A 199 -2.21 -26.12 -2.12
N ALA A 200 -1.45 -25.07 -2.47
CA ALA A 200 -1.53 -24.43 -3.78
C ALA A 200 -0.96 -25.39 -4.84
N LEU A 201 -1.70 -25.61 -5.93
CA LEU A 201 -1.29 -26.52 -6.99
C LEU A 201 -0.38 -25.82 -7.98
N ASP A 202 0.80 -26.37 -8.25
CA ASP A 202 1.67 -25.92 -9.36
C ASP A 202 0.97 -26.12 -10.72
N GLY A 203 0.06 -27.09 -10.80
CA GLY A 203 -0.70 -27.41 -12.02
C GLY A 203 0.06 -28.29 -13.01
N ALA A 204 -0.63 -28.75 -14.05
CA ALA A 204 -0.04 -29.56 -15.13
C ALA A 204 0.02 -28.79 -16.47
N GLY A 205 -0.34 -27.50 -16.45
CA GLY A 205 -0.28 -26.60 -17.62
C GLY A 205 1.04 -25.82 -17.64
N SER A 206 1.07 -24.73 -18.41
CA SER A 206 2.23 -23.82 -18.43
C SER A 206 2.35 -22.98 -17.16
N ASN A 207 1.23 -22.67 -16.52
CA ASN A 207 1.11 -21.81 -15.35
C ASN A 207 0.22 -22.47 -14.29
N SER A 208 0.40 -22.07 -13.03
CA SER A 208 -0.43 -22.51 -11.91
C SER A 208 -1.91 -22.08 -12.11
N PRO A 209 -2.89 -22.84 -11.58
CA PRO A 209 -4.30 -22.45 -11.66
C PRO A 209 -4.56 -21.07 -11.05
N TYR A 210 -3.83 -20.72 -9.99
CA TYR A 210 -3.94 -19.42 -9.33
C TYR A 210 -3.34 -18.31 -10.19
N ALA A 211 -2.10 -18.44 -10.66
CA ALA A 211 -1.45 -17.47 -11.53
C ALA A 211 -2.29 -17.21 -12.78
N ARG A 212 -2.80 -18.26 -13.43
CA ARG A 212 -3.66 -18.13 -14.61
C ARG A 212 -4.95 -17.36 -14.31
N ALA A 213 -5.67 -17.74 -13.25
CA ALA A 213 -6.92 -17.05 -12.87
C ALA A 213 -6.65 -15.59 -12.48
N LEU A 214 -5.54 -15.33 -11.80
CA LEU A 214 -5.12 -14.00 -11.40
C LEU A 214 -4.81 -13.13 -12.63
N MET A 215 -3.96 -13.58 -13.55
CA MET A 215 -3.65 -12.85 -14.79
C MET A 215 -4.90 -12.59 -15.64
N GLU A 216 -5.80 -13.57 -15.75
CA GLU A 216 -7.08 -13.44 -16.47
C GLU A 216 -7.91 -12.27 -15.91
N LYS A 217 -7.96 -12.10 -14.58
CA LYS A 217 -8.77 -11.07 -13.91
C LYS A 217 -8.08 -9.72 -13.76
N MET A 218 -6.75 -9.69 -13.64
CA MET A 218 -5.99 -8.44 -13.47
C MET A 218 -6.10 -7.51 -14.69
N VAL A 219 -6.32 -8.07 -15.88
CA VAL A 219 -6.45 -7.31 -17.14
C VAL A 219 -7.87 -6.83 -17.41
N GLU A 220 -8.88 -7.22 -16.61
CA GLU A 220 -10.27 -6.83 -16.82
C GLU A 220 -10.49 -5.35 -16.47
N PRO A 221 -10.84 -4.48 -17.45
CA PRO A 221 -10.96 -3.05 -17.21
C PRO A 221 -12.15 -2.71 -16.31
N GLY A 222 -11.90 -1.85 -15.31
CA GLY A 222 -12.93 -1.39 -14.37
C GLY A 222 -13.45 -2.47 -13.42
N LEU A 223 -12.71 -3.56 -13.21
CA LEU A 223 -13.03 -4.56 -12.19
C LEU A 223 -12.46 -4.13 -10.84
N GLU A 224 -13.32 -3.82 -9.86
CA GLU A 224 -12.88 -3.41 -8.52
C GLU A 224 -12.10 -4.56 -7.85
N ILE A 225 -10.98 -4.23 -7.20
CA ILE A 225 -9.98 -5.20 -6.74
C ILE A 225 -10.53 -6.27 -5.77
N SER A 226 -11.48 -5.94 -4.89
CA SER A 226 -12.09 -6.92 -3.99
C SER A 226 -12.99 -7.90 -4.74
N LEU A 227 -13.69 -7.42 -5.78
CA LEU A 227 -14.45 -8.26 -6.70
C LEU A 227 -13.50 -9.10 -7.57
N MET A 228 -12.38 -8.53 -8.01
CA MET A 228 -11.34 -9.25 -8.76
C MET A 228 -10.84 -10.48 -7.98
N PHE A 229 -10.37 -10.30 -6.74
CA PHE A 229 -9.88 -11.43 -5.95
C PHE A 229 -10.96 -12.47 -5.63
N ARG A 230 -12.23 -12.06 -5.49
CA ARG A 230 -13.35 -12.99 -5.38
C ARG A 230 -13.53 -13.80 -6.66
N GLN A 231 -13.53 -13.15 -7.82
CA GLN A 231 -13.64 -13.85 -9.10
C GLN A 231 -12.45 -14.78 -9.35
N VAL A 232 -11.23 -14.39 -8.93
CA VAL A 232 -10.05 -15.26 -8.94
C VAL A 232 -10.30 -16.50 -8.08
N ARG A 233 -10.77 -16.33 -6.84
CA ARG A 233 -11.10 -17.45 -5.95
C ARG A 233 -12.12 -18.40 -6.57
N ASP A 234 -13.22 -17.86 -7.09
CA ASP A 234 -14.30 -18.66 -7.68
C ASP A 234 -13.80 -19.43 -8.91
N ARG A 235 -12.93 -18.80 -9.72
CA ARG A 235 -12.29 -19.44 -10.88
C ARG A 235 -11.32 -20.55 -10.48
N VAL A 236 -10.53 -20.36 -9.42
CA VAL A 236 -9.61 -21.40 -8.93
C VAL A 236 -10.37 -22.58 -8.32
N LEU A 237 -11.43 -22.32 -7.56
CA LEU A 237 -12.31 -23.37 -7.03
C LEU A 237 -12.90 -24.21 -8.18
N GLU A 238 -13.39 -23.56 -9.24
CA GLU A 238 -13.92 -24.24 -10.42
C GLU A 238 -12.85 -25.10 -11.12
N GLN A 239 -11.69 -24.52 -11.42
CA GLN A 239 -10.62 -25.19 -12.16
C GLN A 239 -9.99 -26.35 -11.39
N THR A 240 -9.95 -26.26 -10.07
CA THR A 240 -9.33 -27.27 -9.20
C THR A 240 -10.33 -28.25 -8.62
N GLY A 241 -11.63 -28.12 -8.93
CA GLY A 241 -12.67 -28.97 -8.34
C GLY A 241 -12.78 -28.82 -6.82
N ASN A 242 -12.58 -27.60 -6.31
CA ASN A 242 -12.54 -27.22 -4.89
C ASN A 242 -11.33 -27.75 -4.09
N LEU A 243 -10.25 -28.16 -4.77
CA LEU A 243 -9.01 -28.60 -4.09
C LEU A 243 -8.18 -27.43 -3.57
N GLN A 244 -8.29 -26.26 -4.20
CA GLN A 244 -7.58 -25.05 -3.83
C GLN A 244 -8.55 -23.87 -3.72
N GLU A 245 -8.51 -23.18 -2.59
CA GLU A 245 -9.30 -21.98 -2.33
C GLU A 245 -8.38 -20.80 -1.99
N PRO A 246 -8.21 -19.82 -2.89
CA PRO A 246 -7.48 -18.59 -2.59
C PRO A 246 -8.10 -17.79 -1.45
N HIS A 247 -7.26 -17.05 -0.72
CA HIS A 247 -7.71 -16.22 0.40
C HIS A 247 -6.99 -14.88 0.46
N THR A 248 -7.70 -13.81 0.80
CA THR A 248 -7.15 -12.46 0.96
C THR A 248 -7.28 -11.98 2.40
N TYR A 249 -6.24 -11.34 2.90
CA TYR A 249 -6.17 -10.70 4.22
C TYR A 249 -5.88 -9.22 4.08
N GLY A 250 -6.18 -8.46 5.14
CA GLY A 250 -5.93 -7.04 5.23
C GLY A 250 -7.16 -6.18 4.98
N SER A 251 -6.93 -4.87 4.96
CA SER A 251 -7.99 -3.88 4.75
C SER A 251 -7.62 -2.96 3.60
N LEU A 252 -8.58 -2.76 2.71
CA LEU A 252 -8.46 -1.85 1.58
C LEU A 252 -8.97 -0.47 2.00
N THR A 253 -8.39 0.60 1.45
CA THR A 253 -8.81 1.99 1.70
C THR A 253 -10.22 2.25 1.18
N GLY A 254 -11.00 3.17 1.73
CA GLY A 254 -12.38 3.41 1.28
C GLY A 254 -12.52 4.03 -0.11
N VAL A 255 -11.51 4.03 -0.96
CA VAL A 255 -11.60 4.36 -2.39
C VAL A 255 -11.55 3.04 -3.19
N PRO A 256 -12.43 2.83 -4.19
CA PRO A 256 -12.37 1.65 -5.03
C PRO A 256 -11.10 1.70 -5.87
N PHE A 257 -10.50 0.53 -6.10
CA PHE A 257 -9.22 0.43 -6.78
C PHE A 257 -9.27 -0.58 -7.92
N TYR A 258 -8.52 -0.30 -9.00
CA TYR A 258 -8.54 -1.06 -10.25
C TYR A 258 -7.11 -1.30 -10.76
N LEU A 259 -6.80 -2.55 -11.12
CA LEU A 259 -5.48 -2.93 -11.64
C LEU A 259 -5.35 -2.63 -13.13
N ALA A 260 -6.26 -3.10 -13.98
CA ALA A 260 -6.43 -2.54 -15.30
C ALA A 260 -7.18 -1.21 -15.19
N GLY A 261 -6.79 -0.20 -15.98
CA GLY A 261 -7.40 1.13 -15.97
C GLY A 261 -8.92 1.13 -16.23
N PRO A 262 -9.53 2.33 -16.31
CA PRO A 262 -10.95 2.44 -16.63
C PRO A 262 -11.27 1.80 -17.99
N ALA A 263 -12.50 1.33 -18.19
CA ALA A 263 -12.91 0.70 -19.45
C ALA A 263 -12.88 1.69 -20.63
N GLU A 264 -12.91 1.19 -21.88
CA GLU A 264 -12.98 2.06 -23.06
C GLU A 264 -14.16 3.05 -22.95
N GLY A 265 -13.85 4.35 -22.87
CA GLY A 265 -14.83 5.42 -22.76
C GLY A 265 -15.06 5.97 -21.34
N GLU A 266 -14.42 5.39 -20.31
CA GLU A 266 -14.44 5.90 -18.94
C GLU A 266 -13.22 6.79 -18.67
N SER A 267 -13.44 7.97 -18.09
CA SER A 267 -12.34 8.85 -17.66
C SER A 267 -11.53 8.15 -16.56
N GLN A 268 -10.21 8.30 -16.58
CA GLN A 268 -9.41 8.10 -15.37
C GLN A 268 -9.92 9.12 -14.36
N ILE A 269 -10.78 8.72 -13.43
CA ILE A 269 -11.14 9.55 -12.29
C ILE A 269 -9.92 9.53 -11.37
N ALA A 270 -8.88 10.24 -11.80
CA ALA A 270 -7.84 10.75 -10.94
C ALA A 270 -8.42 12.00 -10.24
N SER A 271 -9.45 11.81 -9.42
CA SER A 271 -9.93 12.86 -8.53
C SER A 271 -10.34 12.30 -7.18
N SER A 272 -9.79 12.96 -6.17
CA SER A 272 -9.69 12.70 -4.73
C SER A 272 -10.98 12.52 -3.93
N ASP A 273 -12.12 12.17 -4.53
CA ASP A 273 -13.37 11.94 -3.77
C ASP A 273 -13.83 10.48 -3.89
N ALA A 274 -13.80 9.77 -2.76
CA ALA A 274 -14.31 8.40 -2.63
C ALA A 274 -15.77 8.29 -3.13
N VAL A 275 -16.57 9.34 -2.93
CA VAL A 275 -17.97 9.42 -3.34
C VAL A 275 -18.13 9.33 -4.86
N ASP A 276 -17.27 10.00 -5.63
CA ASP A 276 -17.30 9.96 -7.10
C ASP A 276 -16.71 8.64 -7.64
N ALA A 277 -15.67 8.11 -6.99
CA ALA A 277 -15.05 6.87 -7.40
C ALA A 277 -15.99 5.66 -7.20
N TRP A 278 -16.71 5.58 -6.08
CA TRP A 278 -17.70 4.52 -5.85
C TRP A 278 -18.95 4.69 -6.70
N ALA A 279 -19.36 5.93 -6.95
CA ALA A 279 -20.43 6.24 -7.88
C ALA A 279 -20.21 5.64 -9.28
N ALA A 280 -18.96 5.60 -9.76
CA ALA A 280 -18.64 5.03 -11.07
C ALA A 280 -18.76 3.49 -11.15
N ILE A 281 -19.01 2.79 -10.04
CA ILE A 281 -19.16 1.33 -10.04
C ILE A 281 -20.38 0.90 -10.87
N LYS A 282 -20.15 -0.10 -11.72
CA LYS A 282 -21.16 -0.66 -12.63
C LYS A 282 -22.32 -1.31 -11.84
N PRO A 283 -23.57 -1.27 -12.35
CA PRO A 283 -24.72 -1.81 -11.64
C PRO A 283 -24.62 -3.30 -11.27
N ASP A 284 -23.98 -4.12 -12.09
CA ASP A 284 -23.74 -5.55 -11.83
C ASP A 284 -22.72 -5.78 -10.70
N GLN A 285 -21.72 -4.90 -10.59
CA GLN A 285 -20.80 -4.88 -9.46
C GLN A 285 -21.47 -4.37 -8.18
N GLU A 286 -22.39 -3.39 -8.28
CA GLU A 286 -23.19 -2.94 -7.14
C GLU A 286 -24.05 -4.06 -6.56
N GLU A 287 -24.66 -4.90 -7.40
CA GLU A 287 -25.41 -6.09 -6.94
C GLU A 287 -24.52 -7.08 -6.18
N GLN A 288 -23.29 -7.31 -6.67
CA GLN A 288 -22.30 -8.11 -5.95
C GLN A 288 -21.97 -7.47 -4.60
N LEU A 289 -21.68 -6.17 -4.55
CA LEU A 289 -21.40 -5.45 -3.29
C LEU A 289 -22.56 -5.55 -2.29
N LEU A 290 -23.81 -5.48 -2.74
CA LEU A 290 -24.99 -5.67 -1.89
C LEU A 290 -25.00 -7.06 -1.25
N ALA A 291 -24.79 -8.11 -2.05
CA ALA A 291 -24.72 -9.48 -1.54
C ALA A 291 -23.62 -9.64 -0.48
N LEU A 292 -22.49 -8.94 -0.63
CA LEU A 292 -21.36 -8.98 0.30
C LEU A 292 -21.61 -8.19 1.57
N ALA A 293 -22.23 -7.01 1.45
CA ALA A 293 -22.68 -6.25 2.60
C ALA A 293 -23.63 -7.10 3.47
N ASP A 294 -24.49 -7.91 2.87
CA ASP A 294 -25.38 -8.82 3.60
C ASP A 294 -24.65 -9.99 4.27
N LEU A 295 -23.48 -10.37 3.76
CA LEU A 295 -22.56 -11.31 4.41
C LEU A 295 -21.66 -10.65 5.48
N GLY A 296 -21.78 -9.33 5.69
CA GLY A 296 -21.01 -8.61 6.71
C GLY A 296 -19.74 -7.93 6.20
N ASP A 297 -19.52 -7.89 4.89
CA ASP A 297 -18.34 -7.24 4.31
C ASP A 297 -18.40 -5.71 4.51
N THR A 298 -17.52 -5.20 5.38
CA THR A 298 -17.53 -3.79 5.79
C THR A 298 -17.07 -2.85 4.69
N ARG A 299 -16.20 -3.31 3.79
CA ARG A 299 -15.76 -2.55 2.61
C ARG A 299 -16.92 -2.33 1.65
N SER A 300 -17.69 -3.38 1.36
CA SER A 300 -18.85 -3.29 0.48
C SER A 300 -19.91 -2.36 1.06
N MET A 301 -20.17 -2.45 2.37
CA MET A 301 -21.04 -1.49 3.06
C MET A 301 -20.53 -0.05 2.92
N LEU A 302 -19.23 0.19 3.11
CA LEU A 302 -18.63 1.51 2.97
C LEU A 302 -18.77 2.04 1.54
N GLY A 303 -18.48 1.22 0.53
CA GLY A 303 -18.62 1.59 -0.88
C GLY A 303 -20.07 1.91 -1.26
N LEU A 304 -21.02 1.08 -0.82
CA LEU A 304 -22.45 1.35 -0.99
C LEU A 304 -22.87 2.66 -0.29
N ALA A 305 -22.34 2.94 0.90
CA ALA A 305 -22.60 4.21 1.58
C ALA A 305 -22.10 5.40 0.76
N TYR A 306 -20.89 5.35 0.22
CA TYR A 306 -20.36 6.40 -0.64
C TYR A 306 -21.19 6.60 -1.91
N MET A 307 -21.66 5.53 -2.56
CA MET A 307 -22.60 5.64 -3.69
C MET A 307 -23.87 6.39 -3.31
N ARG A 308 -24.42 6.10 -2.12
CA ARG A 308 -25.63 6.75 -1.61
C ARG A 308 -25.41 8.18 -1.11
N LEU A 309 -24.16 8.57 -0.85
CA LEU A 309 -23.79 9.95 -0.52
C LEU A 309 -23.49 10.80 -1.76
N ASN A 310 -23.44 10.22 -2.97
CA ASN A 310 -23.21 10.98 -4.20
C ASN A 310 -24.51 11.63 -4.72
N PRO A 311 -24.62 12.97 -4.72
CA PRO A 311 -25.82 13.65 -5.22
C PRO A 311 -25.98 13.57 -6.75
N ASN A 312 -24.93 13.19 -7.49
CA ASN A 312 -24.88 13.30 -8.96
C ASN A 312 -25.37 12.05 -9.70
N GLU A 313 -25.55 10.91 -9.00
CA GLU A 313 -25.75 9.58 -9.63
C GLU A 313 -27.21 9.07 -9.66
N GLY A 314 -28.18 9.89 -9.25
CA GLY A 314 -29.59 9.45 -9.15
C GLY A 314 -29.85 8.35 -8.10
N ARG A 315 -28.80 7.87 -7.42
CA ARG A 315 -28.82 6.92 -6.29
C ARG A 315 -28.62 7.60 -4.93
N PHE A 316 -28.72 8.93 -4.89
CA PHE A 316 -28.54 9.71 -3.66
C PHE A 316 -29.60 9.37 -2.61
N ASP A 317 -29.18 8.71 -1.52
CA ASP A 317 -29.98 8.44 -0.35
C ASP A 317 -29.10 8.47 0.91
N PRO A 318 -28.85 9.65 1.49
CA PRO A 318 -28.06 9.78 2.71
C PRO A 318 -28.58 8.97 3.89
N ALA A 319 -29.89 8.71 3.97
CA ALA A 319 -30.46 7.93 5.06
C ALA A 319 -30.13 6.43 4.88
N GLU A 320 -30.07 5.94 3.65
CA GLU A 320 -29.56 4.60 3.35
C GLU A 320 -28.04 4.50 3.58
N ALA A 321 -27.27 5.52 3.20
CA ALA A 321 -25.83 5.58 3.48
C ALA A 321 -25.52 5.40 4.97
N VAL A 322 -26.28 6.08 5.83
CA VAL A 322 -26.18 5.96 7.28
C VAL A 322 -26.38 4.53 7.73
N LYS A 323 -27.36 3.80 7.19
CA LYS A 323 -27.62 2.40 7.58
C LYS A 323 -26.43 1.50 7.25
N PHE A 324 -25.82 1.69 6.08
CA PHE A 324 -24.61 0.96 5.71
C PHE A 324 -23.43 1.31 6.63
N LEU A 325 -23.21 2.59 6.91
CA LEU A 325 -22.16 3.05 7.81
C LEU A 325 -22.36 2.58 9.25
N GLU A 326 -23.59 2.57 9.77
CA GLU A 326 -23.91 2.04 11.09
C GLU A 326 -23.59 0.54 11.19
N ARG A 327 -23.94 -0.25 10.17
CA ARG A 327 -23.59 -1.68 10.08
C ARG A 327 -22.08 -1.86 10.05
N ALA A 328 -21.37 -1.14 9.18
CA ALA A 328 -19.93 -1.25 9.03
C ALA A 328 -19.17 -0.78 10.30
N ALA A 329 -19.59 0.33 10.90
CA ALA A 329 -19.03 0.87 12.13
C ALA A 329 -19.21 -0.09 13.31
N LYS A 330 -20.38 -0.75 13.39
CA LYS A 330 -20.66 -1.80 14.39
C LYS A 330 -19.80 -3.04 14.19
N SER A 331 -19.45 -3.37 12.94
CA SER A 331 -18.50 -4.42 12.60
C SER A 331 -17.03 -4.00 12.75
N GLY A 332 -16.76 -2.83 13.36
CA GLY A 332 -15.42 -2.37 13.66
C GLY A 332 -14.72 -1.60 12.53
N SER A 333 -15.44 -1.17 11.48
CA SER A 333 -14.81 -0.37 10.44
C SER A 333 -14.49 1.05 10.95
N PRO A 334 -13.20 1.43 11.07
CA PRO A 334 -12.74 2.75 11.52
C PRO A 334 -13.17 3.88 10.58
N GLU A 335 -13.13 3.61 9.29
CA GLU A 335 -13.47 4.57 8.24
C GLU A 335 -14.98 4.78 8.20
N ALA A 336 -15.77 3.72 8.40
CA ALA A 336 -17.20 3.86 8.56
C ALA A 336 -17.57 4.65 9.83
N GLN A 337 -16.82 4.48 10.93
CA GLN A 337 -17.01 5.29 12.14
C GLN A 337 -16.70 6.77 11.86
N PHE A 338 -15.59 7.05 11.18
CA PHE A 338 -15.20 8.41 10.78
C PHE A 338 -16.25 9.07 9.87
N GLU A 339 -16.69 8.38 8.81
CA GLU A 339 -17.69 8.93 7.90
C GLU A 339 -19.05 9.12 8.60
N LEU A 340 -19.45 8.16 9.44
CA LEU A 340 -20.66 8.30 10.25
C LEU A 340 -20.55 9.49 11.23
N ALA A 341 -19.36 9.76 11.78
CA ALA A 341 -19.10 10.93 12.63
C ALA A 341 -19.39 12.23 11.87
N LYS A 342 -18.87 12.35 10.64
CA LYS A 342 -19.11 13.49 9.74
C LYS A 342 -20.60 13.65 9.42
N LEU A 343 -21.33 12.55 9.22
CA LEU A 343 -22.78 12.62 8.97
C LEU A 343 -23.57 13.13 10.18
N TYR A 344 -23.23 12.68 11.41
CA TYR A 344 -23.84 13.20 12.64
C TYR A 344 -23.44 14.65 12.93
N GLU A 345 -22.21 15.05 12.62
CA GLU A 345 -21.76 16.44 12.76
C GLU A 345 -22.56 17.38 11.86
N ARG A 346 -22.80 16.97 10.60
CA ARG A 346 -23.49 17.78 9.58
C ARG A 346 -25.01 17.63 9.60
N GLY A 347 -25.53 16.55 10.18
CA GLY A 347 -26.96 16.19 10.10
C GLY A 347 -27.37 15.71 8.70
N THR A 348 -26.49 14.98 8.00
CA THR A 348 -26.74 14.47 6.64
C THR A 348 -27.27 13.04 6.71
N GLY A 349 -28.53 12.82 6.30
CA GLY A 349 -29.19 11.51 6.43
C GLY A 349 -29.61 11.12 7.86
N VAL A 350 -29.14 11.86 8.87
CA VAL A 350 -29.48 11.72 10.30
C VAL A 350 -29.71 13.08 10.95
N ALA A 351 -30.36 13.10 12.11
CA ALA A 351 -30.37 14.29 12.95
C ALA A 351 -28.96 14.60 13.46
N ARG A 352 -28.61 15.89 13.49
CA ARG A 352 -27.31 16.35 14.00
C ARG A 352 -27.14 15.97 15.47
N ASP A 353 -26.01 15.33 15.79
CA ASP A 353 -25.65 14.93 17.16
C ASP A 353 -24.13 15.05 17.35
N GLU A 354 -23.71 16.15 17.98
CA GLU A 354 -22.28 16.45 18.19
C GLU A 354 -21.61 15.47 19.16
N LYS A 355 -22.35 14.97 20.16
CA LYS A 355 -21.80 14.02 21.12
C LYS A 355 -21.54 12.70 20.43
N ARG A 356 -22.48 12.25 19.61
CA ARG A 356 -22.34 11.02 18.83
C ARG A 356 -21.22 11.12 17.80
N ALA A 357 -21.10 12.26 17.11
CA ALA A 357 -19.99 12.52 16.19
C ALA A 357 -18.64 12.41 16.92
N LEU A 358 -18.49 13.06 18.07
CA LEU A 358 -17.26 13.03 18.85
C LEU A 358 -16.89 11.62 19.36
N GLU A 359 -17.88 10.82 19.78
CA GLU A 359 -17.67 9.42 20.15
C GLU A 359 -17.13 8.60 18.99
N LEU A 360 -17.69 8.77 17.80
CA LEU A 360 -17.29 8.04 16.60
C LEU A 360 -15.89 8.46 16.10
N TYR A 361 -15.58 9.76 16.11
CA TYR A 361 -14.21 10.24 15.83
C TYR A 361 -13.19 9.61 16.77
N ARG A 362 -13.49 9.52 18.07
CA ARG A 362 -12.61 8.86 19.06
C ARG A 362 -12.44 7.38 18.77
N LEU A 363 -13.52 6.68 18.44
CA LEU A 363 -13.47 5.24 18.15
C LEU A 363 -12.63 4.92 16.90
N ALA A 364 -12.73 5.75 15.86
CA ALA A 364 -11.88 5.64 14.67
C ALA A 364 -10.41 5.92 15.03
N ALA A 365 -10.17 6.99 15.82
CA ALA A 365 -8.84 7.39 16.25
C ALA A 365 -8.19 6.39 17.22
N GLU A 366 -8.94 5.67 18.04
CA GLU A 366 -8.43 4.59 18.92
C GLU A 366 -7.86 3.42 18.11
N GLN A 367 -8.31 3.27 16.88
CA GLN A 367 -7.82 2.25 15.95
C GLN A 367 -6.84 2.83 14.91
N ASP A 368 -6.10 3.89 15.26
CA ASP A 368 -5.11 4.52 14.38
C ASP A 368 -5.64 5.01 13.02
N PHE A 369 -6.92 5.40 12.94
CA PHE A 369 -7.43 6.06 11.72
C PHE A 369 -6.94 7.51 11.65
N ALA A 370 -5.96 7.76 10.77
CA ALA A 370 -5.19 8.98 10.79
C ALA A 370 -6.02 10.25 10.49
N ASP A 371 -7.03 10.18 9.62
CA ASP A 371 -7.94 11.30 9.36
C ASP A 371 -8.73 11.69 10.61
N ALA A 372 -9.25 10.71 11.36
CA ALA A 372 -9.96 10.96 12.63
C ALA A 372 -9.02 11.55 13.69
N ILE A 373 -7.76 11.09 13.75
CA ILE A 373 -6.75 11.63 14.67
C ILE A 373 -6.44 13.08 14.33
N ASN A 374 -6.25 13.38 13.05
CA ASN A 374 -6.00 14.74 12.56
C ASN A 374 -7.19 15.66 12.87
N ASP A 375 -8.42 15.22 12.60
CA ASP A 375 -9.63 16.00 12.86
C ASP A 375 -9.84 16.24 14.36
N LEU A 376 -9.56 15.26 15.21
CA LEU A 376 -9.53 15.46 16.67
C LEU A 376 -8.47 16.49 17.08
N GLY A 377 -7.32 16.52 16.40
CA GLY A 377 -6.29 17.56 16.57
C GLY A 377 -6.85 18.96 16.30
N PHE A 378 -7.55 19.14 15.17
CA PHE A 378 -8.21 20.40 14.84
C PHE A 378 -9.32 20.78 15.82
N LEU A 379 -10.17 19.82 16.21
CA LEU A 379 -11.23 20.02 17.20
C LEU A 379 -10.66 20.46 18.56
N HIS A 380 -9.53 19.90 18.98
CA HIS A 380 -8.83 20.35 20.19
C HIS A 380 -8.11 21.68 19.98
N TYR A 381 -7.59 21.99 18.80
CA TYR A 381 -6.89 23.26 18.57
C TYR A 381 -7.85 24.46 18.63
N GLN A 382 -9.01 24.37 17.97
CA GLN A 382 -9.96 25.47 17.83
C GLN A 382 -11.10 25.42 18.85
N GLY A 383 -11.35 24.25 19.45
CA GLY A 383 -12.61 23.94 20.10
C GLY A 383 -13.67 23.53 19.07
N GLY A 384 -14.50 22.54 19.40
CA GLY A 384 -15.51 22.00 18.48
C GLY A 384 -16.22 20.78 19.05
N LEU A 385 -17.44 20.49 18.59
CA LEU A 385 -18.27 19.38 19.09
C LEU A 385 -18.41 19.34 20.63
N GLY A 386 -18.51 20.51 21.26
CA GLY A 386 -18.57 20.66 22.72
C GLY A 386 -17.23 20.53 23.45
N LEU A 387 -16.10 20.40 22.75
CA LEU A 387 -14.76 20.45 23.33
C LEU A 387 -14.24 21.88 23.47
N PRO A 388 -13.62 22.22 24.62
CA PRO A 388 -12.83 23.44 24.72
C PRO A 388 -11.52 23.32 23.94
N ALA A 389 -10.96 24.46 23.54
CA ALA A 389 -9.62 24.50 22.95
C ALA A 389 -8.56 24.04 23.96
N ASP A 390 -7.69 23.13 23.52
CA ASP A 390 -6.56 22.55 24.22
C ASP A 390 -5.41 22.34 23.21
N PRO A 391 -4.55 23.36 23.02
CA PRO A 391 -3.45 23.29 22.07
C PRO A 391 -2.43 22.18 22.39
N GLN A 392 -2.21 21.85 23.66
CA GLN A 392 -1.26 20.78 24.02
C GLN A 392 -1.77 19.42 23.58
N ARG A 393 -3.07 19.18 23.75
CA ARG A 393 -3.71 17.96 23.26
C ARG A 393 -3.83 17.93 21.74
N ALA A 394 -4.03 19.07 21.09
CA ALA A 394 -3.98 19.15 19.63
C ALA A 394 -2.60 18.73 19.09
N LEU A 395 -1.52 19.19 19.72
CA LEU A 395 -0.15 18.83 19.35
C LEU A 395 0.10 17.32 19.40
N SER A 396 -0.39 16.63 20.43
CA SER A 396 -0.22 15.17 20.52
C SER A 396 -1.02 14.39 19.47
N TYR A 397 -2.20 14.89 19.09
CA TYR A 397 -2.95 14.34 17.96
C TYR A 397 -2.23 14.57 16.63
N PHE A 398 -1.71 15.77 16.37
CA PHE A 398 -0.95 16.06 15.15
C PHE A 398 0.34 15.24 15.05
N GLU A 399 1.09 15.07 16.15
CA GLU A 399 2.26 14.18 16.20
C GLU A 399 1.88 12.75 15.81
N ARG A 400 0.85 12.20 16.44
CA ARG A 400 0.40 10.83 16.17
C ARG A 400 -0.09 10.65 14.72
N ALA A 401 -0.83 11.61 14.18
CA ALA A 401 -1.27 11.56 12.78
C ALA A 401 -0.07 11.67 11.81
N ALA A 402 0.93 12.50 12.13
CA ALA A 402 2.15 12.63 11.35
C ALA A 402 2.99 11.35 11.35
N ASP A 403 3.09 10.68 12.50
CA ASP A 403 3.78 9.40 12.65
C ASP A 403 3.05 8.27 11.90
N LEU A 404 1.72 8.35 11.79
CA LEU A 404 0.89 7.50 10.91
C LEU A 404 0.91 7.94 9.43
N ARG A 405 1.83 8.83 9.05
CA ARG A 405 2.05 9.33 7.68
C ARG A 405 0.88 10.11 7.06
N HIS A 406 0.00 10.72 7.87
CA HIS A 406 -1.03 11.61 7.35
C HIS A 406 -0.38 12.87 6.74
N PRO A 407 -0.50 13.12 5.42
CA PRO A 407 0.31 14.12 4.72
C PRO A 407 0.17 15.54 5.28
N GLN A 408 -1.05 15.97 5.58
CA GLN A 408 -1.32 17.28 6.17
C GLN A 408 -0.84 17.38 7.60
N ALA A 409 -0.87 16.28 8.36
CA ALA A 409 -0.40 16.28 9.74
C ALA A 409 1.13 16.35 9.80
N GLN A 410 1.83 15.64 8.92
CA GLN A 410 3.29 15.73 8.77
C GLN A 410 3.74 17.17 8.50
N PHE A 411 3.06 17.85 7.58
CA PHE A 411 3.32 19.25 7.30
C PHE A 411 3.06 20.16 8.50
N ASN A 412 1.87 20.06 9.09
CA ASN A 412 1.48 20.89 10.23
C ASN A 412 2.47 20.69 11.40
N PHE A 413 2.84 19.45 11.66
CA PHE A 413 3.79 19.11 12.70
C PHE A 413 5.19 19.66 12.42
N ALA A 414 5.67 19.59 11.18
CA ALA A 414 6.92 20.22 10.79
C ALA A 414 6.93 21.73 11.01
N ALA A 415 5.83 22.42 10.66
CA ALA A 415 5.69 23.86 10.88
C ALA A 415 5.70 24.21 12.38
N LEU A 416 5.01 23.42 13.21
CA LEU A 416 5.00 23.61 14.67
C LEU A 416 6.39 23.41 15.31
N ILE A 417 7.20 22.48 14.79
CA ILE A 417 8.58 22.29 15.21
C ILE A 417 9.43 23.50 14.80
N ASP A 418 9.29 23.98 13.57
CA ASP A 418 10.03 25.13 13.04
C ASP A 418 9.73 26.43 13.80
N ASP A 419 8.46 26.64 14.19
CA ASP A 419 8.01 27.75 15.04
C ASP A 419 8.50 27.65 16.50
N GLY A 420 9.16 26.55 16.87
CA GLY A 420 9.71 26.32 18.21
C GLY A 420 8.65 25.99 19.27
N LEU A 421 7.45 25.58 18.86
CA LEU A 421 6.36 25.22 19.77
C LEU A 421 6.54 23.83 20.42
N ILE A 422 7.48 23.04 19.90
CA ILE A 422 7.80 21.69 20.38
C ILE A 422 9.23 21.67 20.93
N ALA A 423 9.38 21.97 22.22
CA ALA A 423 10.69 22.18 22.84
C ALA A 423 11.65 20.97 22.77
N SER A 424 11.14 19.76 22.55
CA SER A 424 11.94 18.54 22.41
C SER A 424 12.46 18.27 20.99
N LYS A 425 12.01 19.03 19.99
CA LYS A 425 12.35 18.83 18.57
C LYS A 425 13.00 20.08 17.99
N GLY A 426 13.74 19.90 16.90
CA GLY A 426 14.46 20.99 16.23
C GLY A 426 14.38 20.94 14.69
N PRO A 427 15.16 21.78 14.00
CA PRO A 427 15.15 21.89 12.55
C PRO A 427 15.36 20.57 11.79
N ASP A 428 16.16 19.66 12.34
CA ASP A 428 16.38 18.32 11.78
C ASP A 428 15.12 17.45 11.83
N ASP A 429 14.32 17.57 12.89
CA ASP A 429 13.06 16.83 13.01
C ASP A 429 12.02 17.41 12.05
N ALA A 430 11.92 18.74 11.96
CA ALA A 430 11.05 19.40 10.99
C ALA A 430 11.38 18.97 9.55
N ALA A 431 12.66 18.93 9.19
CA ALA A 431 13.11 18.50 7.87
C ALA A 431 12.71 17.04 7.55
N LYS A 432 12.79 16.12 8.51
CA LYS A 432 12.33 14.74 8.32
C LYS A 432 10.84 14.66 8.03
N TYR A 433 10.01 15.40 8.76
CA TYR A 433 8.57 15.44 8.50
C TYR A 433 8.23 16.11 7.15
N LEU A 434 8.97 17.15 6.75
CA LEU A 434 8.82 17.76 5.42
C LEU A 434 9.20 16.78 4.30
N TYR A 435 10.33 16.09 4.45
CA TYR A 435 10.75 15.05 3.52
C TYR A 435 9.70 13.94 3.45
N ALA A 436 9.25 13.42 4.60
CA ALA A 436 8.22 12.39 4.65
C ALA A 436 6.91 12.82 4.00
N ALA A 437 6.51 14.10 4.13
CA ALA A 437 5.33 14.65 3.50
C ALA A 437 5.47 14.78 1.96
N LEU A 438 6.68 15.07 1.47
CA LEU A 438 6.98 15.00 0.04
C LEU A 438 6.87 13.56 -0.47
N ARG A 439 7.48 12.59 0.24
CA ARG A 439 7.42 11.17 -0.11
C ARG A 439 5.98 10.66 -0.11
N SER A 440 5.16 11.03 0.88
CA SER A 440 3.74 10.66 0.94
C SER A 440 2.86 11.31 -0.12
N GLY A 441 3.40 12.20 -0.97
CA GLY A 441 2.70 12.75 -2.12
C GLY A 441 1.92 14.03 -1.83
N SER A 442 2.21 14.72 -0.72
CA SER A 442 1.56 15.99 -0.38
C SER A 442 1.87 17.09 -1.41
N SER A 443 0.94 17.31 -2.34
CA SER A 443 1.04 18.38 -3.34
C SER A 443 1.11 19.75 -2.68
N ASP A 444 0.43 19.93 -1.55
CA ASP A 444 0.44 21.17 -0.79
C ASP A 444 1.85 21.47 -0.28
N VAL A 445 2.54 20.47 0.28
CA VAL A 445 3.93 20.61 0.74
C VAL A 445 4.87 20.88 -0.42
N LEU A 446 4.72 20.15 -1.54
CA LEU A 446 5.50 20.40 -2.75
C LEU A 446 5.34 21.86 -3.21
N ASN A 447 4.11 22.34 -3.31
CA ASN A 447 3.80 23.70 -3.74
C ASN A 447 4.33 24.74 -2.75
N LEU A 448 4.15 24.53 -1.44
CA LEU A 448 4.62 25.45 -0.41
C LEU A 448 6.15 25.55 -0.37
N LEU A 449 6.87 24.43 -0.42
CA LEU A 449 8.33 24.43 -0.47
C LEU A 449 8.87 25.03 -1.78
N SER A 450 8.10 24.92 -2.87
CA SER A 450 8.48 25.47 -4.17
C SER A 450 8.24 26.98 -4.25
N GLU A 451 7.06 27.44 -3.83
CA GLU A 451 6.60 28.82 -4.02
C GLU A 451 6.94 29.73 -2.83
N ARG A 452 6.98 29.18 -1.61
CA ARG A 452 7.14 29.93 -0.37
C ARG A 452 8.17 29.31 0.57
N PRO A 453 9.39 28.98 0.11
CA PRO A 453 10.40 28.31 0.95
C PRO A 453 10.75 29.10 2.21
N ASN A 454 10.68 30.44 2.16
CA ASN A 454 10.98 31.33 3.29
C ASN A 454 9.94 31.29 4.42
N MET A 455 8.88 30.49 4.30
CA MET A 455 7.99 30.22 5.43
C MET A 455 8.69 29.41 6.53
N PHE A 456 9.73 28.64 6.16
CA PHE A 456 10.55 27.90 7.10
C PHE A 456 11.83 28.66 7.44
N THR A 457 12.31 28.49 8.69
CA THR A 457 13.57 29.08 9.14
C THR A 457 14.76 28.67 8.25
N PRO A 458 15.81 29.50 8.14
CA PRO A 458 17.04 29.10 7.43
C PRO A 458 17.64 27.79 7.93
N GLU A 459 17.51 27.51 9.23
CA GLU A 459 18.01 26.29 9.88
C GLU A 459 17.25 25.06 9.38
N THR A 460 15.91 25.11 9.31
CA THR A 460 15.08 24.02 8.79
C THR A 460 15.29 23.81 7.30
N ARG A 461 15.46 24.89 6.52
CA ARG A 461 15.81 24.78 5.10
C ARG A 461 17.17 24.08 4.87
N ARG A 462 18.18 24.41 5.67
CA ARG A 462 19.48 23.70 5.62
C ARG A 462 19.35 22.25 6.05
N ALA A 463 18.52 21.97 7.06
CA ALA A 463 18.23 20.60 7.47
C ALA A 463 17.55 19.81 6.35
N LEU A 464 16.59 20.39 5.63
CA LEU A 464 15.95 19.73 4.48
C LEU A 464 16.94 19.48 3.33
N GLN A 465 17.85 20.42 3.04
CA GLN A 465 18.93 20.18 2.06
C GLN A 465 19.85 19.02 2.48
N ARG A 466 20.12 18.85 3.79
CA ARG A 466 20.89 17.71 4.31
C ARG A 466 20.12 16.40 4.14
N GLU A 467 18.83 16.40 4.44
CA GLU A 467 17.96 15.23 4.28
C GLU A 467 17.88 14.80 2.80
N LEU A 468 17.66 15.76 1.89
CA LEU A 468 17.67 15.48 0.44
C LEU A 468 19.03 14.94 -0.04
N LYS A 469 20.12 15.38 0.59
CA LYS A 469 21.47 14.91 0.26
C LYS A 469 21.77 13.51 0.79
N SER A 470 21.21 13.10 1.93
CA SER A 470 21.39 11.73 2.45
C SER A 470 20.70 10.65 1.62
N TYR A 471 19.70 11.03 0.82
CA TYR A 471 19.04 10.15 -0.16
C TYR A 471 19.50 10.40 -1.61
N ASP A 472 20.68 11.01 -1.79
CA ASP A 472 21.29 11.29 -3.09
C ASP A 472 20.45 12.16 -4.06
N PHE A 473 19.38 12.82 -3.60
CA PHE A 473 18.60 13.73 -4.42
C PHE A 473 19.28 15.09 -4.65
N TYR A 474 20.18 15.51 -3.74
CA TYR A 474 20.78 16.84 -3.76
C TYR A 474 22.31 16.83 -3.62
N THR A 475 23.02 17.41 -4.59
CA THR A 475 24.49 17.49 -4.59
C THR A 475 25.04 18.88 -4.29
N GLY A 476 24.17 19.89 -4.17
CA GLY A 476 24.55 21.30 -3.96
C GLY A 476 25.04 21.62 -2.54
N ALA A 477 25.22 22.93 -2.30
CA ALA A 477 25.63 23.47 -1.01
C ALA A 477 24.45 23.49 -0.01
N ILE A 478 24.76 23.30 1.27
CA ILE A 478 23.79 23.41 2.37
C ILE A 478 23.83 24.85 2.88
N ASP A 479 23.13 25.75 2.20
CA ASP A 479 23.09 27.19 2.48
C ASP A 479 21.73 27.67 3.00
N GLY A 480 20.69 26.85 2.84
CA GLY A 480 19.30 27.14 3.13
C GLY A 480 18.59 27.80 1.96
N ASP A 481 19.28 28.11 0.85
CA ASP A 481 18.68 28.74 -0.31
C ASP A 481 18.03 27.69 -1.23
N PHE A 482 16.75 27.89 -1.54
CA PHE A 482 15.98 26.95 -2.35
C PHE A 482 16.04 27.36 -3.82
N GLY A 483 17.26 27.46 -4.34
CA GLY A 483 17.53 27.72 -5.74
C GLY A 483 17.19 26.52 -6.64
N PRO A 484 17.47 26.60 -7.95
CA PRO A 484 17.05 25.59 -8.93
C PRO A 484 17.49 24.16 -8.61
N GLY A 485 18.65 23.98 -7.97
CA GLY A 485 19.13 22.67 -7.53
C GLY A 485 18.24 22.06 -6.45
N THR A 486 17.99 22.79 -5.36
CA THR A 486 17.12 22.34 -4.26
C THR A 486 15.69 22.09 -4.76
N GLN A 487 15.17 22.97 -5.63
CA GLN A 487 13.83 22.83 -6.22
C GLN A 487 13.69 21.53 -7.04
N ARG A 488 14.69 21.21 -7.85
CA ARG A 488 14.72 19.92 -8.56
C ARG A 488 14.76 18.75 -7.58
N SER A 489 15.59 18.81 -6.54
CA SER A 489 15.68 17.75 -5.53
C SER A 489 14.38 17.55 -4.75
N ILE A 490 13.64 18.62 -4.43
CA ILE A 490 12.30 18.53 -3.80
C ILE A 490 11.32 17.81 -4.72
N ARG A 491 11.33 18.11 -6.03
CA ARG A 491 10.50 17.43 -7.02
C ARG A 491 10.87 15.95 -7.18
N LEU A 492 12.17 15.62 -7.20
CA LEU A 492 12.66 14.24 -7.22
C LEU A 492 12.27 13.48 -5.95
N ALA A 493 12.38 14.10 -4.78
CA ALA A 493 11.91 13.52 -3.53
C ALA A 493 10.39 13.27 -3.58
N TYR A 494 9.61 14.17 -4.18
CA TYR A 494 8.19 13.92 -4.44
C TYR A 494 7.94 12.80 -5.48
N GLY A 495 8.93 12.38 -6.26
CA GLY A 495 8.77 11.37 -7.30
C GLY A 495 8.45 11.92 -8.70
N LEU A 496 8.56 13.24 -8.92
CA LEU A 496 8.50 13.80 -10.27
C LEU A 496 9.86 13.66 -10.94
N SER A 497 9.89 13.14 -12.16
CA SER A 497 11.07 13.19 -13.02
C SER A 497 11.32 14.60 -13.58
N GLU A 498 12.52 14.83 -14.12
CA GLU A 498 12.93 16.10 -14.73
C GLU A 498 12.12 16.52 -15.96
#